data_AF-A0A967L8T1-F1
#
_entry.id   AF-A0A967L8T1-F1
#
_cell.length_a   1.000
_cell.length_b   1.000
_cell.length_c   1.000
_cell.angle_alpha   90.00
_cell.angle_beta   90.00
_cell.angle_gamma   90.00
#
_symmetry.space_group_name_H-M   'P 1'
#
loop_
_entity.id
_entity.type
_entity.pdbx_description
1 polymer ?
#
loop_
_entity_poly.entity_id
_entity_poly.type
_entity_poly.pdbx_seq_one_letter_code
_entity_poly.pdbx_strand_id
1 'polypeptide(L)'
;MIERAVADPHPQVRLWGVSVLAQLDWPDTVPLAMRALEAGEVDVFLDFALWSICREHADRWVSRAETGTVFANLRQLQFAGRALKQAVGIGAVIRALGAGELGGAELTGAIDWIANVGDPDHLEALFELALEEGAAAERQAMVLKGLGEAVRLRKQQPAGDRNRLVRFLNAKEDAVFAAAAVLAGQWKLEPARGALEKAFLSADREAAR
;
A
#
# COMPACT_ATOMS: atom_id res chain seq x y z
N MET A 1 27.54 17.95 8.81
CA MET A 1 28.25 16.83 8.14
C MET A 1 27.29 15.69 7.82
N ILE A 2 26.55 15.16 8.81
CA ILE A 2 25.60 14.05 8.61
C ILE A 2 24.44 14.38 7.65
N GLU A 3 23.93 15.62 7.69
CA GLU A 3 22.87 16.07 6.77
C GLU A 3 23.30 16.03 5.29
N ARG A 4 24.59 16.26 5.03
CA ARG A 4 25.17 16.11 3.69
C ARG A 4 25.30 14.64 3.32
N ALA A 5 25.71 13.80 4.27
CA ALA A 5 25.87 12.37 4.03
C ALA A 5 24.54 11.69 3.68
N VAL A 6 23.44 12.01 4.38
CA VAL A 6 22.11 11.43 4.06
C VAL A 6 21.52 11.94 2.75
N ALA A 7 22.02 13.05 2.21
CA ALA A 7 21.59 13.59 0.92
C ALA A 7 22.63 13.36 -0.20
N ASP A 8 23.67 12.58 0.07
CA ASP A 8 24.75 12.34 -0.89
C ASP A 8 24.24 11.55 -2.11
N PRO A 9 24.73 11.83 -3.34
CA PRO A 9 24.32 11.07 -4.52
C PRO A 9 24.61 9.56 -4.43
N HIS A 10 25.66 9.17 -3.70
CA HIS A 10 26.07 7.77 -3.61
C HIS A 10 25.35 7.02 -2.48
N PRO A 11 24.65 5.89 -2.76
CA PRO A 11 23.83 5.20 -1.76
C PRO A 11 24.62 4.70 -0.55
N GLN A 12 25.87 4.26 -0.73
CA GLN A 12 26.72 3.85 0.41
C GLN A 12 27.06 5.01 1.35
N VAL A 13 27.23 6.24 0.86
CA VAL A 13 27.50 7.40 1.74
C VAL A 13 26.24 7.71 2.56
N ARG A 14 25.07 7.61 1.93
CA ARG A 14 23.79 7.72 2.63
C ARG A 14 23.61 6.64 3.68
N LEU A 15 23.95 5.39 3.36
CA LEU A 15 23.91 4.28 4.31
C LEU A 15 24.74 4.59 5.56
N TRP A 16 25.99 5.06 5.39
CA TRP A 16 26.81 5.45 6.53
C TRP A 16 26.20 6.62 7.33
N GLY A 17 25.61 7.60 6.64
CA GLY A 17 24.86 8.69 7.28
C GLY A 17 23.72 8.17 8.16
N VAL A 18 22.89 7.26 7.63
CA VAL A 18 21.78 6.62 8.35
C VAL A 18 22.29 5.77 9.51
N SER A 19 23.35 4.97 9.30
CA SER A 19 23.96 4.14 10.35
C SER A 19 24.48 4.97 11.51
N VAL A 20 25.08 6.14 11.24
CA VAL A 20 25.49 7.06 12.32
C VAL A 20 24.26 7.63 13.04
N LEU A 21 23.21 8.04 12.32
CA LEU A 21 21.98 8.54 12.95
C LEU A 21 21.34 7.51 13.89
N ALA A 22 21.39 6.22 13.54
CA ALA A 22 20.87 5.14 14.37
C ALA A 22 21.60 5.01 15.73
N GLN A 23 22.83 5.51 15.84
CA GLN A 23 23.61 5.47 17.10
C GLN A 23 23.42 6.72 17.97
N LEU A 24 22.71 7.74 17.47
CA LEU A 24 22.56 9.02 18.18
C LEU A 24 21.30 9.01 19.05
N ASP A 25 21.44 9.51 20.27
CA ASP A 25 20.31 9.82 21.16
C ASP A 25 19.73 11.21 20.87
N TRP A 26 19.36 11.43 19.60
CA TRP A 26 18.75 12.68 19.14
C TRP A 26 17.31 12.42 18.68
N PRO A 27 16.30 13.20 19.14
CA PRO A 27 14.89 13.02 18.76
C PRO A 27 14.61 13.01 17.25
N ASP A 28 15.30 13.81 16.45
CA ASP A 28 14.98 14.00 15.03
C ASP A 28 15.83 13.12 14.07
N THR A 29 16.39 12.00 14.57
CA THR A 29 17.19 11.09 13.73
C THR A 29 16.38 10.44 12.62
N VAL A 30 15.11 10.07 12.88
CA VAL A 30 14.27 9.38 11.89
C VAL A 30 13.90 10.29 10.72
N PRO A 31 13.32 11.50 10.92
CA PRO A 31 13.04 12.42 9.80
C PRO A 31 14.28 12.74 8.97
N LEU A 32 15.43 12.93 9.62
CA LEU A 32 16.67 13.22 8.92
C LEU A 32 17.18 12.03 8.11
N ALA A 33 17.11 10.81 8.66
CA ALA A 33 17.50 9.59 7.95
C ALA A 33 16.63 9.40 6.69
N MET A 34 15.32 9.65 6.81
CA MET A 34 14.36 9.47 5.72
C MET A 34 14.61 10.34 4.49
N ARG A 35 15.37 11.43 4.63
CA ARG A 35 15.84 12.23 3.47
C ARG A 35 16.71 11.42 2.50
N ALA A 36 17.30 10.30 2.94
CA ALA A 36 18.09 9.43 2.09
C ALA A 36 17.27 8.73 0.99
N LEU A 37 15.94 8.70 1.10
CA LEU A 37 15.06 8.23 0.04
C LEU A 37 15.06 9.16 -1.20
N GLU A 38 15.34 10.44 -1.02
CA GLU A 38 15.10 11.46 -2.06
C GLU A 38 16.28 11.66 -3.02
N ALA A 39 17.47 11.20 -2.65
CA ALA A 39 18.72 11.52 -3.35
C ALA A 39 19.07 10.57 -4.51
N GLY A 40 18.21 9.59 -4.83
CA GLY A 40 18.41 8.67 -5.96
C GLY A 40 18.04 7.22 -5.64
N GLU A 41 18.69 6.28 -6.33
CA GLU A 41 18.47 4.84 -6.16
C GLU A 41 18.78 4.39 -4.73
N VAL A 42 17.87 3.64 -4.13
CA VAL A 42 18.02 3.07 -2.79
C VAL A 42 18.40 1.61 -2.95
N ASP A 43 19.64 1.26 -2.61
CA ASP A 43 20.08 -0.13 -2.60
C ASP A 43 19.49 -0.90 -1.40
N VAL A 44 19.59 -2.23 -1.44
CA VAL A 44 19.02 -3.11 -0.40
C VAL A 44 19.57 -2.85 1.00
N PHE A 45 20.81 -2.37 1.13
CA PHE A 45 21.43 -2.10 2.42
C PHE A 45 20.93 -0.78 3.00
N LEU A 46 20.83 0.26 2.17
CA LEU A 46 20.24 1.54 2.55
C LEU A 46 18.75 1.37 2.90
N ASP A 47 18.00 0.61 2.11
CA ASP A 47 16.61 0.27 2.38
C ASP A 47 16.46 -0.39 3.76
N PHE A 48 17.29 -1.40 4.04
CA PHE A 48 17.28 -2.08 5.33
C PHE A 48 17.66 -1.17 6.50
N ALA A 49 18.65 -0.27 6.32
CA ALA A 49 19.05 0.66 7.37
C ALA A 49 17.95 1.67 7.69
N LEU A 50 17.27 2.20 6.66
CA LEU A 50 16.11 3.08 6.81
C LEU A 50 14.94 2.36 7.49
N TRP A 51 14.68 1.11 7.08
CA TRP A 51 13.66 0.28 7.70
C TRP A 51 13.97 0.05 9.19
N SER A 52 15.23 -0.25 9.51
CA SER A 52 15.66 -0.53 10.89
C SER A 52 15.51 0.70 11.78
N ILE A 53 16.00 1.88 11.36
CA ILE A 53 15.90 3.09 12.18
C ILE A 53 14.46 3.55 12.37
N CYS A 54 13.59 3.42 11.35
CA CYS A 54 12.16 3.73 11.50
C CYS A 54 11.50 2.87 12.59
N ARG A 55 11.87 1.58 12.63
CA ARG A 55 11.29 0.61 13.55
C ARG A 55 11.86 0.71 14.95
N GLU A 56 13.17 0.85 15.07
CA GLU A 56 13.87 0.83 16.36
C GLU A 56 13.68 2.14 17.14
N HIS A 57 13.49 3.26 16.43
CA HIS A 57 13.29 4.58 17.03
C HIS A 57 11.82 5.04 16.97
N ALA A 58 10.88 4.08 16.94
CA ALA A 58 9.43 4.35 16.78
C ALA A 58 8.88 5.33 17.83
N ASP A 59 9.37 5.20 19.06
CA ASP A 59 9.03 6.05 20.21
C ASP A 59 9.30 7.53 19.97
N ARG A 60 10.25 7.87 19.07
CA ARG A 60 10.63 9.26 18.77
C ARG A 60 9.69 9.97 17.79
N TRP A 61 8.94 9.23 16.98
CA TRP A 61 8.21 9.82 15.84
C TRP A 61 6.75 9.41 15.70
N VAL A 62 6.33 8.23 16.19
CA VAL A 62 4.96 7.73 15.96
C VAL A 62 3.89 8.67 16.51
N SER A 63 4.00 9.09 17.77
CA SER A 63 3.03 10.01 18.40
C SER A 63 2.97 11.36 17.66
N ARG A 64 4.12 11.85 17.20
CA ARG A 64 4.18 13.08 16.40
C ARG A 64 3.49 12.90 15.04
N ALA A 65 3.65 11.74 14.41
CA ALA A 65 3.04 11.42 13.11
C ALA A 65 1.51 11.26 13.19
N GLU A 66 0.96 10.90 14.35
CA GLU A 66 -0.49 10.88 14.59
C GLU A 66 -1.06 12.31 14.72
N THR A 67 -0.29 13.24 15.30
CA THR A 67 -0.72 14.63 15.55
C THR A 67 -0.37 15.62 14.43
N GLY A 68 0.47 15.24 13.47
CA GLY A 68 0.95 16.13 12.41
C GLY A 68 1.99 15.48 11.50
N THR A 69 2.60 16.26 10.60
CA THR A 69 3.61 15.72 9.68
C THR A 69 5.01 15.75 10.31
N VAL A 70 5.59 14.57 10.48
CA VAL A 70 6.98 14.38 10.92
C VAL A 70 7.93 14.23 9.72
N PHE A 71 7.37 13.89 8.57
CA PHE A 71 8.09 13.62 7.34
C PHE A 71 7.83 14.71 6.30
N ALA A 72 8.75 14.84 5.34
CA ALA A 72 8.64 15.85 4.30
C ALA A 72 7.57 15.52 3.25
N ASN A 73 7.26 14.24 3.05
CA ASN A 73 6.32 13.77 2.05
C ASN A 73 5.67 12.42 2.45
N LEU A 74 4.67 12.01 1.68
CA LEU A 74 3.93 10.78 1.90
C LEU A 74 4.77 9.53 1.68
N ARG A 75 5.75 9.58 0.76
CA ARG A 75 6.65 8.45 0.49
C ARG A 75 7.44 8.06 1.74
N GLN A 76 7.95 9.03 2.48
CA GLN A 76 8.64 8.80 3.75
C GLN A 76 7.69 8.27 4.83
N LEU A 77 6.51 8.87 4.98
CA LEU A 77 5.50 8.41 5.94
C LEU A 77 5.09 6.95 5.69
N GLN A 78 4.80 6.63 4.43
CA GLN A 78 4.42 5.30 4.00
C GLN A 78 5.54 4.29 4.24
N PHE A 79 6.79 4.63 3.92
CA PHE A 79 7.94 3.78 4.19
C PHE A 79 8.06 3.48 5.69
N ALA A 80 8.01 4.52 6.53
CA ALA A 80 8.12 4.38 7.98
C ALA A 80 6.96 3.57 8.58
N GLY A 81 5.73 3.81 8.12
CA GLY A 81 4.55 3.03 8.52
C GLY A 81 4.64 1.56 8.12
N ARG A 82 5.17 1.26 6.91
CA ARG A 82 5.45 -0.11 6.47
C ARG A 82 6.49 -0.78 7.35
N ALA A 83 7.54 -0.05 7.75
CA ALA A 83 8.58 -0.58 8.62
C ALA A 83 8.04 -1.04 9.98
N LEU A 84 7.07 -0.31 10.53
CA LEU A 84 6.39 -0.65 11.78
C LEU A 84 5.30 -1.73 11.63
N LYS A 85 4.85 -2.00 10.40
CA LYS A 85 3.61 -2.76 10.14
C LYS A 85 2.40 -2.18 10.87
N GLN A 86 2.37 -0.85 10.99
CA GLN A 86 1.31 -0.10 11.67
C GLN A 86 0.65 0.87 10.69
N ALA A 87 -0.60 1.22 10.96
CA ALA A 87 -1.41 2.14 10.17
C ALA A 87 -1.12 3.64 10.46
N VAL A 88 0.08 3.97 10.92
CA VAL A 88 0.46 5.34 11.30
C VAL A 88 0.40 6.25 10.09
N GLY A 89 -0.47 7.26 10.12
CA GLY A 89 -0.63 8.22 9.02
C GLY A 89 -1.32 7.66 7.77
N ILE A 90 -1.93 6.46 7.86
CA ILE A 90 -2.60 5.80 6.73
C ILE A 90 -3.69 6.68 6.07
N GLY A 91 -4.39 7.48 6.86
CA GLY A 91 -5.44 8.37 6.37
C GLY A 91 -4.91 9.46 5.42
N ALA A 92 -3.66 9.89 5.59
CA ALA A 92 -3.03 10.84 4.66
C ALA A 92 -2.74 10.19 3.31
N VAL A 93 -2.28 8.93 3.32
CA VAL A 93 -2.03 8.16 2.09
C VAL A 93 -3.33 7.84 1.36
N ILE A 94 -4.40 7.47 2.07
CA ILE A 94 -5.73 7.26 1.46
C ILE A 94 -6.25 8.53 0.78
N ARG A 95 -6.09 9.70 1.41
CA ARG A 95 -6.49 10.97 0.78
C ARG A 95 -5.71 11.25 -0.51
N ALA A 96 -4.40 11.05 -0.50
CA ALA A 96 -3.57 11.24 -1.70
C ALA A 96 -3.88 10.23 -2.81
N LEU A 97 -4.21 8.99 -2.45
CA LEU A 97 -4.70 7.99 -3.38
C LEU A 97 -6.00 8.45 -4.07
N GLY A 98 -6.98 8.92 -3.29
CA GLY A 98 -8.24 9.46 -3.83
C GLY A 98 -8.07 10.72 -4.66
N ALA A 99 -7.07 11.56 -4.34
CA ALA A 99 -6.72 12.73 -5.14
C ALA A 99 -5.94 12.38 -6.43
N GLY A 100 -5.55 11.11 -6.63
CA GLY A 100 -4.77 10.68 -7.79
C GLY A 100 -3.32 11.19 -7.79
N GLU A 101 -2.78 11.56 -6.63
CA GLU A 101 -1.44 12.14 -6.47
C GLU A 101 -0.32 11.09 -6.53
N LEU A 102 -0.67 9.80 -6.45
CA LEU A 102 0.27 8.68 -6.44
C LEU A 102 0.24 7.90 -7.76
N GLY A 103 1.42 7.65 -8.33
CA GLY A 103 1.59 6.92 -9.59
C GLY A 103 2.64 5.81 -9.51
N GLY A 104 2.60 4.88 -10.47
CA GLY A 104 3.62 3.83 -10.61
C GLY A 104 3.89 3.04 -9.32
N ALA A 105 5.15 2.99 -8.90
CA ALA A 105 5.58 2.24 -7.71
C ALA A 105 5.01 2.78 -6.39
N GLU A 106 4.72 4.08 -6.31
CA GLU A 106 4.15 4.70 -5.10
C GLU A 106 2.71 4.21 -4.87
N LEU A 107 1.92 4.17 -5.94
CA LEU A 107 0.57 3.61 -5.93
C LEU A 107 0.59 2.14 -5.48
N THR A 108 1.46 1.31 -6.07
CA THR A 108 1.61 -0.10 -5.69
C THR A 108 1.95 -0.25 -4.21
N GLY A 109 2.98 0.45 -3.75
CA GLY A 109 3.37 0.36 -2.35
C GLY A 109 2.28 0.83 -1.39
N ALA A 110 1.43 1.77 -1.81
CA ALA A 110 0.41 2.37 -0.94
C ALA A 110 -0.75 1.38 -0.74
N ILE A 111 -1.21 0.78 -1.84
CA ILE A 111 -2.20 -0.29 -1.84
C ILE A 111 -1.71 -1.47 -0.99
N ASP A 112 -0.47 -1.93 -1.22
CA ASP A 112 0.12 -3.05 -0.47
C ASP A 112 0.20 -2.75 1.02
N TRP A 113 0.60 -1.53 1.40
CA TRP A 113 0.69 -1.14 2.80
C TRP A 113 -0.70 -1.14 3.45
N ILE A 114 -1.69 -0.47 2.84
CA ILE A 114 -3.06 -0.40 3.36
C ILE A 114 -3.65 -1.80 3.51
N ALA A 115 -3.48 -2.67 2.53
CA ALA A 115 -3.92 -4.06 2.60
C ALA A 115 -3.30 -4.82 3.79
N ASN A 116 -2.03 -4.58 4.08
CA ASN A 116 -1.26 -5.29 5.12
C ASN A 116 -1.45 -4.73 6.53
N VAL A 117 -1.79 -3.45 6.70
CA VAL A 117 -1.87 -2.83 8.05
C VAL A 117 -3.20 -2.16 8.37
N GLY A 118 -3.99 -1.79 7.36
CA GLY A 118 -5.26 -1.06 7.56
C GLY A 118 -6.29 -1.86 8.34
N ASP A 119 -7.22 -1.17 8.99
CA ASP A 119 -8.42 -1.77 9.59
C ASP A 119 -9.57 -1.88 8.55
N PRO A 120 -10.75 -2.41 8.92
CA PRO A 120 -11.89 -2.51 8.01
C PRO A 120 -12.32 -1.21 7.33
N ASP A 121 -12.19 -0.05 7.99
CA ASP A 121 -12.58 1.25 7.42
C ASP A 121 -11.54 1.73 6.38
N HIS A 122 -10.26 1.45 6.62
CA HIS A 122 -9.21 1.71 5.63
C HIS A 122 -9.34 0.81 4.40
N LEU A 123 -9.70 -0.46 4.59
CA LEU A 123 -9.95 -1.40 3.48
C LEU A 123 -11.21 -1.01 2.69
N GLU A 124 -12.21 -0.46 3.37
CA GLU A 124 -13.39 0.13 2.74
C GLU A 124 -13.02 1.33 1.87
N ALA A 125 -12.24 2.27 2.39
CA ALA A 125 -11.77 3.41 1.61
C ALA A 125 -10.95 2.95 0.39
N LEU A 126 -10.10 1.91 0.55
CA LEU A 126 -9.37 1.32 -0.56
C LEU A 126 -10.30 0.68 -1.59
N PHE A 127 -11.36 0.00 -1.15
CA PHE A 127 -12.35 -0.59 -2.05
C PHE A 127 -13.09 0.48 -2.85
N GLU A 128 -13.48 1.59 -2.23
CA GLU A 128 -14.10 2.74 -2.89
C GLU A 128 -13.21 3.40 -3.95
N LEU A 129 -11.89 3.25 -3.90
CA LEU A 129 -11.02 3.70 -4.99
C LEU A 129 -11.14 2.81 -6.23
N ALA A 130 -11.35 1.50 -6.07
CA ALA A 130 -11.71 0.63 -7.19
C ALA A 130 -13.15 0.85 -7.64
N LEU A 131 -14.02 1.20 -6.67
CA LEU A 131 -15.30 1.93 -6.69
C LEU A 131 -15.51 2.99 -7.79
N GLU A 132 -14.51 3.85 -7.96
CA GLU A 132 -14.62 5.08 -8.74
C GLU A 132 -14.97 4.83 -10.22
N GLU A 133 -15.86 5.66 -10.75
CA GLU A 133 -16.18 5.66 -12.17
C GLU A 133 -14.97 6.14 -12.97
N GLY A 134 -14.57 5.37 -13.99
CA GLY A 134 -13.39 5.67 -14.79
C GLY A 134 -12.05 5.30 -14.13
N ALA A 135 -12.05 4.59 -12.99
CA ALA A 135 -10.82 4.06 -12.42
C ALA A 135 -10.11 3.12 -13.42
N ALA A 136 -8.80 3.33 -13.60
CA ALA A 136 -7.99 2.51 -14.51
C ALA A 136 -8.04 1.03 -14.12
N ALA A 137 -8.12 0.13 -15.11
CA ALA A 137 -8.25 -1.30 -14.89
C ALA A 137 -7.06 -1.87 -14.09
N GLU A 138 -5.87 -1.33 -14.29
CA GLU A 138 -4.67 -1.69 -13.54
C GLU A 138 -4.84 -1.37 -12.05
N ARG A 139 -5.33 -0.17 -11.72
CA ARG A 139 -5.62 0.25 -10.34
C ARG A 139 -6.68 -0.65 -9.72
N GLN A 140 -7.77 -0.92 -10.43
CA GLN A 140 -8.82 -1.81 -9.96
C GLN A 140 -8.27 -3.20 -9.63
N ALA A 141 -7.52 -3.82 -10.55
CA ALA A 141 -6.93 -5.13 -10.34
C ALA A 141 -5.94 -5.16 -9.16
N MET A 142 -5.13 -4.10 -8.99
CA MET A 142 -4.20 -3.98 -7.86
C MET A 142 -4.93 -3.89 -6.52
N VAL A 143 -5.95 -3.03 -6.43
CA VAL A 143 -6.78 -2.89 -5.22
C VAL A 143 -7.44 -4.22 -4.86
N LEU A 144 -8.09 -4.88 -5.82
CA LEU A 144 -8.78 -6.14 -5.58
C LEU A 144 -7.82 -7.24 -5.11
N LYS A 145 -6.60 -7.31 -5.66
CA LYS A 145 -5.55 -8.22 -5.19
C LYS A 145 -5.11 -7.89 -3.76
N GLY A 146 -4.86 -6.62 -3.45
CA GLY A 146 -4.51 -6.18 -2.10
C GLY A 146 -5.59 -6.52 -1.08
N LEU A 147 -6.87 -6.30 -1.40
CA LEU A 147 -7.99 -6.73 -0.55
C LEU A 147 -7.99 -8.25 -0.34
N GLY A 148 -7.70 -9.03 -1.38
CA GLY A 148 -7.56 -10.48 -1.26
C GLY A 148 -6.43 -10.92 -0.33
N GLU A 149 -5.31 -10.21 -0.34
CA GLU A 149 -4.22 -10.45 0.61
C GLU A 149 -4.61 -10.09 2.05
N ALA A 150 -5.32 -8.98 2.26
CA ALA A 150 -5.82 -8.59 3.57
C ALA A 150 -6.72 -9.69 4.18
N VAL A 151 -7.59 -10.29 3.36
CA VAL A 151 -8.44 -11.42 3.77
C VAL A 151 -7.59 -12.66 4.06
N ARG A 152 -6.68 -13.01 3.16
CA ARG A 152 -5.88 -14.24 3.27
C ARG A 152 -4.99 -14.22 4.51
N LEU A 153 -4.28 -13.11 4.71
CA LEU A 153 -3.24 -12.96 5.74
C LEU A 153 -3.79 -12.54 7.09
N ARG A 154 -4.80 -11.65 7.12
CA ARG A 154 -5.28 -11.03 8.36
C ARG A 154 -6.74 -11.29 8.68
N LYS A 155 -7.48 -11.95 7.79
CA LYS A 155 -8.94 -12.15 7.90
C LYS A 155 -9.72 -10.83 8.00
N GLN A 156 -9.11 -9.73 7.57
CA GLN A 156 -9.74 -8.42 7.54
C GLN A 156 -10.48 -8.23 6.22
N GLN A 157 -11.57 -7.48 6.29
CA GLN A 157 -12.47 -7.22 5.17
C GLN A 157 -12.94 -5.76 5.21
N PRO A 158 -13.33 -5.16 4.08
CA PRO A 158 -13.98 -3.86 4.06
C PRO A 158 -15.21 -3.82 4.98
N ALA A 159 -15.39 -2.72 5.69
CA ALA A 159 -16.53 -2.52 6.60
C ALA A 159 -17.87 -2.37 5.86
N GLY A 160 -17.88 -1.92 4.60
CA GLY A 160 -19.07 -1.63 3.82
C GLY A 160 -19.69 -2.82 3.08
N ASP A 161 -20.58 -2.53 2.13
CA ASP A 161 -21.27 -3.56 1.36
C ASP A 161 -20.34 -4.23 0.34
N ARG A 162 -19.98 -5.47 0.62
CA ARG A 162 -19.12 -6.32 -0.22
C ARG A 162 -19.82 -6.79 -1.50
N ASN A 163 -21.16 -6.75 -1.57
CA ASN A 163 -21.91 -7.17 -2.77
C ASN A 163 -21.61 -6.29 -3.99
N ARG A 164 -21.11 -5.06 -3.76
CA ARG A 164 -20.62 -4.18 -4.82
C ARG A 164 -19.49 -4.77 -5.65
N LEU A 165 -18.81 -5.82 -5.16
CA LEU A 165 -17.79 -6.56 -5.93
C LEU A 165 -18.35 -7.17 -7.21
N VAL A 166 -19.65 -7.54 -7.23
CA VAL A 166 -20.28 -8.21 -8.36
C VAL A 166 -20.14 -7.43 -9.67
N ARG A 167 -20.04 -6.10 -9.60
CA ARG A 167 -19.86 -5.26 -10.81
C ARG A 167 -18.58 -5.58 -11.58
N PHE A 168 -17.51 -5.99 -10.88
CA PHE A 168 -16.22 -6.33 -11.50
C PHE A 168 -16.22 -7.72 -12.15
N LEU A 169 -17.24 -8.55 -11.88
CA LEU A 169 -17.40 -9.85 -12.54
C LEU A 169 -17.93 -9.71 -13.98
N ASN A 170 -18.30 -8.50 -14.39
CA ASN A 170 -18.62 -8.16 -15.78
C ASN A 170 -17.52 -7.32 -16.45
N ALA A 171 -16.35 -7.15 -15.82
CA ALA A 171 -15.23 -6.42 -16.41
C ALA A 171 -14.74 -7.13 -17.68
N LYS A 172 -14.31 -6.35 -18.67
CA LYS A 172 -13.74 -6.89 -19.92
C LYS A 172 -12.28 -7.27 -19.76
N GLU A 173 -11.63 -6.69 -18.75
CA GLU A 173 -10.23 -6.85 -18.46
C GLU A 173 -10.02 -8.08 -17.59
N ASP A 174 -9.36 -9.09 -18.15
CA ASP A 174 -9.13 -10.39 -17.49
C ASP A 174 -8.51 -10.26 -16.10
N ALA A 175 -7.59 -9.29 -15.91
CA ALA A 175 -6.93 -9.06 -14.63
C ALA A 175 -7.90 -8.58 -13.54
N VAL A 176 -8.88 -7.74 -13.90
CA VAL A 176 -9.91 -7.22 -12.99
C VAL A 176 -10.90 -8.34 -12.68
N PHE A 177 -11.38 -9.04 -13.71
CA PHE A 177 -12.28 -10.18 -13.56
C PHE A 177 -11.69 -11.27 -12.66
N ALA A 178 -10.45 -11.69 -12.93
CA ALA A 178 -9.79 -12.75 -12.17
C ALA A 178 -9.60 -12.36 -10.69
N ALA A 179 -9.17 -11.12 -10.42
CA ALA A 179 -9.03 -10.63 -9.06
C ALA A 179 -10.39 -10.58 -8.32
N ALA A 180 -11.44 -10.12 -9.00
CA ALA A 180 -12.79 -10.08 -8.45
C ALA A 180 -13.35 -11.48 -8.19
N ALA A 181 -13.14 -12.44 -9.09
CA ALA A 181 -13.60 -13.82 -8.93
C ALA A 181 -12.95 -14.51 -7.72
N VAL A 182 -11.64 -14.33 -7.55
CA VAL A 182 -10.91 -14.84 -6.36
C VAL A 182 -11.45 -14.20 -5.09
N LEU A 183 -11.63 -12.87 -5.08
CA LEU A 183 -12.10 -12.14 -3.91
C LEU A 183 -13.55 -12.51 -3.55
N ALA A 184 -14.41 -12.72 -4.55
CA ALA A 184 -15.79 -13.17 -4.36
C ALA A 184 -15.85 -14.54 -3.67
N GLY A 185 -14.96 -15.47 -4.06
CA GLY A 185 -14.81 -16.76 -3.39
C GLY A 185 -14.30 -16.62 -1.95
N GLN A 186 -13.30 -15.76 -1.72
CA GLN A 186 -12.76 -15.51 -0.38
C GLN A 186 -13.77 -14.89 0.58
N TRP A 187 -14.65 -14.02 0.08
CA TRP A 187 -15.74 -13.40 0.85
C TRP A 187 -17.00 -14.26 0.93
N LYS A 188 -17.06 -15.38 0.18
CA LYS A 188 -18.23 -16.27 0.08
C LYS A 188 -19.49 -15.50 -0.36
N LEU A 189 -19.36 -14.65 -1.38
CA LEU A 189 -20.48 -13.86 -1.89
C LEU A 189 -21.42 -14.71 -2.73
N GLU A 190 -22.56 -15.11 -2.17
CA GLU A 190 -23.61 -15.80 -2.94
C GLU A 190 -24.11 -15.00 -4.15
N PRO A 191 -24.28 -13.66 -4.10
CA PRO A 191 -24.68 -12.87 -5.26
C PRO A 191 -23.70 -12.96 -6.45
N ALA A 192 -22.45 -13.34 -6.22
CA ALA A 192 -21.46 -13.52 -7.29
C ALA A 192 -21.66 -14.83 -8.08
N ARG A 193 -22.33 -15.83 -7.51
CA ARG A 193 -22.44 -17.18 -8.08
C ARG A 193 -22.93 -17.18 -9.52
N GLY A 194 -24.05 -16.51 -9.80
CA GLY A 194 -24.64 -16.51 -11.15
C GLY A 194 -23.74 -15.85 -12.19
N ALA A 195 -23.01 -14.79 -11.83
CA ALA A 195 -22.05 -14.14 -12.73
C ALA A 195 -20.84 -15.05 -13.01
N LEU A 196 -20.33 -15.73 -11.99
CA LEU A 196 -19.21 -16.68 -12.12
C LEU A 196 -19.60 -17.91 -12.95
N GLU A 197 -20.76 -18.52 -12.68
CA GLU A 197 -21.28 -19.64 -13.47
C GLU A 197 -21.44 -19.26 -14.94
N LYS A 198 -22.04 -18.10 -15.22
CA LYS A 198 -22.16 -17.61 -16.60
C LYS A 198 -20.79 -17.49 -17.26
N ALA A 199 -19.83 -16.83 -16.61
CA ALA A 199 -18.51 -16.58 -17.17
C ALA A 199 -17.71 -17.86 -17.45
N PHE A 200 -17.70 -18.81 -16.50
CA PHE A 200 -16.90 -20.04 -16.64
C PHE A 200 -17.58 -21.12 -17.47
N LEU A 201 -18.92 -21.22 -17.45
CA LEU A 201 -19.65 -22.23 -18.23
C LEU A 201 -19.95 -21.78 -19.66
N SER A 202 -19.91 -20.47 -19.97
CA SER A 202 -20.02 -19.99 -21.36
C SER A 202 -18.73 -20.17 -22.15
N ALA A 203 -17.57 -20.12 -21.49
CA ALA A 203 -16.26 -20.28 -22.13
C ALA A 203 -16.11 -21.65 -22.82
N ASP A 204 -16.61 -22.72 -22.21
CA ASP A 204 -16.62 -24.08 -22.79
C ASP A 204 -17.51 -24.20 -24.03
N ARG A 205 -18.51 -23.32 -24.21
CA ARG A 205 -19.44 -23.38 -25.36
C ARG A 205 -18.92 -22.64 -26.59
N GLU A 206 -18.04 -21.66 -26.43
CA GLU A 206 -17.42 -20.94 -27.55
C GLU A 206 -16.18 -21.67 -28.08
N ALA A 207 -15.43 -22.39 -27.24
CA ALA A 207 -14.29 -23.21 -27.67
C ALA A 207 -14.67 -24.52 -28.38
N ALA A 208 -15.94 -24.95 -28.27
CA ALA A 208 -16.48 -26.18 -28.88
C ALA A 208 -17.23 -25.94 -30.20
N ARG A 209 -17.17 -24.73 -30.76
CA ARG A 209 -17.71 -24.36 -32.08
C ARG A 209 -16.59 -23.95 -33.01
#